data_AF-A0A7Z9XCB1-F1
#
_entry.id   AF-A0A7Z9XCB1-F1
#
_cell.length_a   1.000
_cell.length_b   1.000
_cell.length_c   1.000
_cell.angle_alpha   90.00
_cell.angle_beta   90.00
_cell.angle_gamma   90.00
#
_symmetry.space_group_name_H-M   'P 1'
#
loop_
_entity.id
_entity.type
_entity.pdbx_description
1 polymer ?
#
loop_
_entity_poly.entity_id
_entity_poly.type
_entity_poly.pdbx_seq_one_letter_code
_entity_poly.pdbx_strand_id
1 'polypeptide(L)'
;QVREIEKVKKSESGMIVDPVTVTPDQRIWDVQQIMREYRISGVPVLEGEKLKGIVTNRDLRFETNWDLKVREVMTSENLVTAPVGITLEESKAILHKHRIEKLLVVDDEGNLKGLITIKDIEKIKKYPMACKDDLGRLRVGASVGIGENCLAHVEALIKAGVDVVVIDSAHGHSKNVITAVSEIKKTFHNIQVIAGNVATSEAAEALFKAGSDAVKVGVGPGSICTTRVIAGVGMPQLTAIHNCAIVAQKNGKTVIADGGIKFSGDLTKAIGAGAHCIMIGSLLAGTDESPGELELYQGRQYKVYRGMGSLGAMKDGSKDRYFQESVRTEAKLV
;
A
#
# COMPACT_ATOMS: atom_id res chain seq x y z
N GLN A 1 -6.44 -5.99 -4.60
CA GLN A 1 -5.32 -5.06 -4.37
C GLN A 1 -5.82 -3.62 -4.21
N VAL A 2 -6.56 -3.05 -5.17
CA VAL A 2 -7.15 -1.69 -5.11
C VAL A 2 -7.77 -1.37 -3.73
N ARG A 3 -8.73 -2.18 -3.26
CA ARG A 3 -9.37 -1.98 -1.94
C ARG A 3 -8.39 -1.96 -0.76
N GLU A 4 -7.32 -2.76 -0.81
CA GLU A 4 -6.31 -2.79 0.26
C GLU A 4 -5.43 -1.53 0.24
N ILE A 5 -5.12 -1.01 -0.95
CA ILE A 5 -4.42 0.28 -1.11
C ILE A 5 -5.27 1.40 -0.53
N GLU A 6 -6.56 1.46 -0.87
CA GLU A 6 -7.48 2.47 -0.32
C GLU A 6 -7.54 2.41 1.21
N LYS A 7 -7.58 1.21 1.81
CA LYS A 7 -7.52 1.05 3.28
C LYS A 7 -6.24 1.63 3.86
N VAL A 8 -5.08 1.41 3.23
CA VAL A 8 -3.81 1.98 3.71
C VAL A 8 -3.80 3.50 3.56
N LYS A 9 -4.18 4.04 2.40
CA LYS A 9 -4.21 5.49 2.14
C LYS A 9 -5.21 6.23 3.03
N LYS A 10 -6.27 5.57 3.48
CA LYS A 10 -7.28 6.10 4.41
C LYS A 10 -6.97 5.84 5.89
N SER A 11 -5.93 5.07 6.21
CA SER A 11 -5.63 4.71 7.61
C SER A 11 -5.16 5.90 8.44
N GLU A 12 -4.35 6.77 7.86
CA GLU A 12 -3.83 7.96 8.51
C GLU A 12 -3.65 9.04 7.45
N SER A 13 -4.06 10.26 7.78
CA SER A 13 -3.87 11.44 6.94
C SER A 13 -3.77 12.68 7.83
N GLY A 14 -2.91 13.65 7.50
CA GLY A 14 -2.92 14.94 8.21
C GLY A 14 -4.26 15.67 8.05
N MET A 15 -4.88 15.51 6.87
CA MET A 15 -6.22 15.93 6.54
C MET A 15 -6.79 14.94 5.51
N ILE A 16 -8.02 14.47 5.74
CA ILE A 16 -8.72 13.59 4.79
C ILE A 16 -9.28 14.48 3.68
N VAL A 17 -8.66 14.47 2.49
CA VAL A 17 -8.99 15.36 1.34
C VAL A 17 -10.28 14.95 0.61
N ASP A 18 -10.77 13.73 0.84
CA ASP A 18 -12.03 13.22 0.27
C ASP A 18 -12.69 12.29 1.30
N PRO A 19 -13.31 12.87 2.35
CA PRO A 19 -13.96 12.07 3.37
C PRO A 19 -15.18 11.38 2.77
N VAL A 20 -15.44 10.15 3.21
CA VAL A 20 -16.72 9.48 2.91
C VAL A 20 -17.85 10.39 3.41
N THR A 21 -18.81 10.70 2.54
CA THR A 21 -19.91 11.61 2.82
C THR A 21 -21.26 10.93 2.58
N VAL A 22 -22.31 11.51 3.17
CA VAL A 22 -23.70 11.04 3.05
C VAL A 22 -24.61 12.20 2.69
N THR A 23 -25.80 11.91 2.17
CA THR A 23 -26.80 12.95 1.86
C THR A 23 -27.86 13.07 2.97
N PRO A 24 -28.51 14.24 3.12
CA PRO A 24 -29.55 14.46 4.11
C PRO A 24 -30.74 13.49 4.01
N ASP A 25 -31.00 12.95 2.82
CA ASP A 25 -32.12 12.06 2.51
C ASP A 25 -31.80 10.56 2.63
N GLN A 26 -30.53 10.19 2.84
CA GLN A 26 -30.17 8.80 3.11
C GLN A 26 -30.74 8.32 4.45
N ARG A 27 -30.97 7.01 4.55
CA ARG A 27 -31.44 6.37 5.77
C ARG A 27 -30.29 6.14 6.74
N ILE A 28 -30.59 6.20 8.04
CA ILE A 28 -29.60 5.90 9.08
C ILE A 28 -29.00 4.50 8.91
N TRP A 29 -29.80 3.52 8.49
CA TRP A 29 -29.33 2.16 8.20
C TRP A 29 -28.13 2.14 7.23
N ASP A 30 -28.23 2.85 6.11
CA ASP A 30 -27.19 2.89 5.08
C ASP A 30 -25.92 3.55 5.63
N VAL A 31 -26.08 4.64 6.38
CA VAL A 31 -24.96 5.33 7.03
C VAL A 31 -24.26 4.41 8.02
N GLN A 32 -24.99 3.63 8.81
CA GLN A 32 -24.40 2.71 9.77
C GLN A 32 -23.58 1.61 9.08
N GLN A 33 -24.04 1.11 7.93
CA GLN A 33 -23.29 0.14 7.13
C GLN A 33 -21.98 0.76 6.62
N ILE A 34 -22.05 1.98 6.08
CA ILE A 34 -20.87 2.73 5.62
C ILE A 34 -19.87 2.91 6.78
N MET A 35 -20.36 3.35 7.96
CA MET A 35 -19.51 3.55 9.15
C MET A 35 -18.83 2.26 9.61
N ARG A 36 -19.53 1.12 9.55
CA ARG A 36 -18.96 -0.20 9.89
C ARG A 36 -17.93 -0.67 8.88
N GLU A 37 -18.23 -0.54 7.59
CA GLU A 37 -17.33 -0.97 6.50
C GLU A 37 -16.01 -0.20 6.56
N TYR A 38 -16.07 1.12 6.65
CA TYR A 38 -14.89 1.99 6.67
C TYR A 38 -14.31 2.18 8.08
N ARG A 39 -14.94 1.62 9.12
CA ARG A 39 -14.55 1.76 10.54
C ARG A 39 -14.37 3.22 10.97
N ILE A 40 -15.26 4.09 10.50
CA ILE A 40 -15.28 5.53 10.79
C ILE A 40 -16.37 5.86 11.80
N SER A 41 -16.08 6.77 12.74
CA SER A 41 -16.99 7.13 13.85
C SER A 41 -17.84 8.37 13.57
N GLY A 42 -17.77 8.92 12.36
CA GLY A 42 -18.62 10.02 11.92
C GLY A 42 -18.37 10.40 10.48
N VAL A 43 -19.39 10.97 9.84
CA VAL A 43 -19.51 11.15 8.40
C VAL A 43 -20.09 12.54 8.13
N PRO A 44 -19.43 13.39 7.32
CA PRO A 44 -19.99 14.66 6.89
C PRO A 44 -21.25 14.46 6.04
N VAL A 45 -22.23 15.37 6.19
CA VAL A 45 -23.47 15.37 5.43
C VAL A 45 -23.43 16.50 4.41
N LEU A 46 -23.58 16.15 3.13
CA LEU A 46 -23.50 17.08 2.00
C LEU A 46 -24.81 17.14 1.21
N GLU A 47 -25.18 18.34 0.78
CA GLU A 47 -26.20 18.56 -0.25
C GLU A 47 -25.51 19.17 -1.47
N GLY A 48 -25.27 18.34 -2.49
CA GLY A 48 -24.31 18.68 -3.55
C GLY A 48 -22.90 18.77 -2.95
N GLU A 49 -22.23 19.92 -3.13
CA GLU A 49 -20.91 20.17 -2.54
C GLU A 49 -20.96 20.88 -1.17
N LYS A 50 -22.14 21.40 -0.79
CA LYS A 50 -22.30 22.22 0.42
C LYS A 50 -22.38 21.36 1.67
N LEU A 51 -21.60 21.73 2.68
CA LEU A 51 -21.65 21.11 4.00
C LEU A 51 -22.94 21.50 4.72
N LYS A 52 -23.74 20.50 5.13
CA LYS A 52 -25.00 20.69 5.87
C LYS A 52 -24.96 20.16 7.30
N GLY A 53 -24.02 19.28 7.61
CA GLY A 53 -23.92 18.71 8.93
C GLY A 53 -22.86 17.64 9.07
N ILE A 54 -22.88 17.00 10.23
CA ILE A 54 -22.12 15.77 10.51
C ILE A 54 -23.00 14.82 11.30
N VAL A 55 -22.90 13.53 11.00
CA VAL A 55 -23.50 12.45 11.78
C VAL A 55 -22.39 11.61 12.40
N THR A 56 -22.50 11.31 13.68
CA THR A 56 -21.48 10.58 14.45
C THR A 56 -22.07 9.38 15.17
N ASN A 57 -21.20 8.50 15.67
CA ASN A 57 -21.62 7.37 16.51
C ASN A 57 -22.42 7.81 17.75
N ARG A 58 -22.23 9.05 18.23
CA ARG A 58 -22.96 9.58 19.39
C ARG A 58 -24.42 9.84 19.04
N ASP A 59 -24.66 10.38 17.84
CA ASP A 59 -25.99 10.74 17.35
C ASP A 59 -26.82 9.49 17.06
N LEU A 60 -26.18 8.42 16.57
CA LEU A 60 -26.84 7.15 16.23
C LEU A 60 -26.97 6.17 17.40
N ARG A 61 -26.34 6.44 18.56
CA ARG A 61 -26.17 5.43 19.62
C ARG A 61 -27.47 4.96 20.26
N PHE A 62 -28.41 5.87 20.40
CA PHE A 62 -29.68 5.65 21.09
C PHE A 62 -30.87 5.64 20.14
N GLU A 63 -30.61 5.72 18.83
CA GLU A 63 -31.67 5.67 17.84
C GLU A 63 -32.14 4.23 17.66
N THR A 64 -33.46 4.04 17.64
CA THR A 64 -34.10 2.73 17.50
C THR A 64 -34.83 2.60 16.17
N ASN A 65 -35.16 3.74 15.53
CA ASN A 65 -35.79 3.78 14.23
C ASN A 65 -34.74 3.98 13.12
N TRP A 66 -34.35 2.87 12.49
CA TRP A 66 -33.32 2.83 11.44
C TRP A 66 -33.79 3.37 10.08
N ASP A 67 -35.10 3.61 9.91
CA ASP A 67 -35.69 4.16 8.68
C ASP A 67 -35.70 5.69 8.63
N LEU A 68 -35.34 6.37 9.72
CA LEU A 68 -35.21 7.83 9.75
C LEU A 68 -34.16 8.32 8.76
N LYS A 69 -34.35 9.55 8.28
CA LYS A 69 -33.38 10.21 7.41
C LYS A 69 -32.26 10.85 8.21
N VAL A 70 -31.07 10.94 7.62
CA VAL A 70 -29.88 11.56 8.23
C VAL A 70 -30.16 12.98 8.73
N ARG A 71 -30.93 13.77 7.98
CA ARG A 71 -31.28 15.15 8.37
C ARG A 71 -32.00 15.28 9.72
N GLU A 72 -32.65 14.22 10.18
CA GLU A 72 -33.45 14.22 11.42
C GLU A 72 -32.57 14.00 12.66
N VAL A 73 -31.37 13.46 12.49
CA VAL A 73 -30.46 13.08 13.59
C VAL A 73 -29.08 13.75 13.51
N MET A 74 -28.71 14.33 12.36
CA MET A 74 -27.42 14.98 12.18
C MET A 74 -27.28 16.25 13.03
N THR A 75 -26.06 16.58 13.40
CA THR A 75 -25.74 17.92 13.90
C THR A 75 -25.65 18.87 12.71
N SER A 76 -26.52 19.87 12.62
CA SER A 76 -26.57 20.87 11.54
C SER A 76 -26.34 22.31 11.99
N GLU A 77 -26.53 22.60 13.27
CA GLU A 77 -26.38 23.94 13.86
C GLU A 77 -25.05 24.07 14.59
N ASN A 78 -24.49 25.29 14.61
CA ASN A 78 -23.21 25.60 15.28
C ASN A 78 -22.05 24.67 14.88
N LEU A 79 -22.00 24.29 13.60
CA LEU A 79 -20.92 23.49 13.04
C LEU A 79 -19.60 24.23 13.21
N VAL A 80 -18.67 23.59 13.91
CA VAL A 80 -17.30 24.07 14.03
C VAL A 80 -16.54 23.61 12.79
N THR A 81 -16.15 24.57 11.97
CA THR A 81 -15.40 24.35 10.73
C THR A 81 -14.05 25.07 10.78
N ALA A 82 -13.17 24.71 9.85
CA ALA A 82 -11.89 25.36 9.63
C ALA A 82 -11.70 25.71 8.14
N PRO A 83 -10.96 26.79 7.81
CA PRO A 83 -10.63 27.11 6.43
C PRO A 83 -9.59 26.16 5.85
N VAL A 84 -9.53 26.07 4.52
CA VAL A 84 -8.46 25.39 3.80
C VAL A 84 -7.10 26.00 4.16
N GLY A 85 -6.09 25.14 4.37
CA GLY A 85 -4.73 25.58 4.74
C GLY A 85 -4.47 25.70 6.23
N ILE A 86 -5.45 25.35 7.09
CA ILE A 86 -5.25 25.30 8.54
C ILE A 86 -4.09 24.37 8.93
N THR A 87 -3.27 24.81 9.87
CA THR A 87 -2.15 24.01 10.37
C THR A 87 -2.62 22.93 11.34
N LEU A 88 -1.78 21.92 11.57
CA LEU A 88 -2.05 20.87 12.56
C LEU A 88 -2.18 21.45 13.99
N GLU A 89 -1.38 22.47 14.32
CA GLU A 89 -1.39 23.15 15.63
C GLU A 89 -2.70 23.91 15.86
N GLU A 90 -3.13 24.70 14.86
CA GLU A 90 -4.40 25.42 14.91
C GLU A 90 -5.59 24.45 14.96
N SER A 91 -5.55 23.39 14.16
CA SER A 91 -6.59 22.35 14.15
C SER A 91 -6.73 21.73 15.54
N LYS A 92 -5.61 21.42 16.20
CA LYS A 92 -5.60 20.88 17.57
C LYS A 92 -6.18 21.87 18.58
N ALA A 93 -5.88 23.16 18.44
CA ALA A 93 -6.45 24.20 19.30
C ALA A 93 -7.98 24.29 19.15
N ILE A 94 -8.50 24.24 17.92
CA ILE A 94 -9.95 24.26 17.65
C ILE A 94 -10.63 23.00 18.22
N LEU A 95 -10.10 21.81 17.91
CA LEU A 95 -10.63 20.54 18.43
C LEU A 95 -10.70 20.55 19.97
N HIS A 96 -9.65 21.04 20.64
CA HIS A 96 -9.59 21.14 22.10
C HIS A 96 -10.57 22.20 22.66
N LYS A 97 -10.60 23.40 22.08
CA LYS A 97 -11.47 24.50 22.51
C LYS A 97 -12.94 24.12 22.44
N HIS A 98 -13.35 23.46 21.36
CA HIS A 98 -14.73 23.07 21.13
C HIS A 98 -15.08 21.66 21.65
N ARG A 99 -14.10 20.91 22.19
CA ARG A 99 -14.26 19.54 22.72
C ARG A 99 -14.90 18.58 21.71
N ILE A 100 -14.48 18.69 20.45
CA ILE A 100 -14.94 17.86 19.33
C ILE A 100 -13.81 16.94 18.85
N GLU A 101 -14.17 15.79 18.28
CA GLU A 101 -13.21 14.80 17.77
C GLU A 101 -12.90 14.95 16.28
N LYS A 102 -13.73 15.71 15.56
CA LYS A 102 -13.71 15.87 14.10
C LYS A 102 -13.87 17.34 13.75
N LEU A 103 -13.01 17.83 12.87
CA LEU A 103 -13.01 19.20 12.37
C LEU A 103 -13.21 19.17 10.86
N LEU A 104 -14.29 19.79 10.40
CA LEU A 104 -14.65 19.87 8.98
C LEU A 104 -13.90 21.04 8.35
N VAL A 105 -13.22 20.79 7.23
CA VAL A 105 -12.47 21.81 6.50
C VAL A 105 -13.30 22.25 5.29
N VAL A 106 -13.59 23.55 5.19
CA VAL A 106 -14.43 24.13 4.14
C VAL A 106 -13.70 25.24 3.39
N ASP A 107 -14.07 25.47 2.13
CA ASP A 107 -13.68 26.67 1.38
C ASP A 107 -14.55 27.89 1.75
N ASP A 108 -14.21 29.05 1.17
CA ASP A 108 -14.93 30.32 1.41
C ASP A 108 -16.40 30.28 0.98
N GLU A 109 -16.77 29.36 0.10
CA GLU A 109 -18.14 29.16 -0.34
C GLU A 109 -18.91 28.18 0.57
N GLY A 110 -18.24 27.51 1.52
CA GLY A 110 -18.85 26.49 2.39
C GLY A 110 -18.91 25.09 1.78
N ASN A 111 -18.13 24.80 0.74
CA ASN A 111 -17.98 23.46 0.21
C ASN A 111 -16.99 22.66 1.07
N LEU A 112 -17.28 21.38 1.32
CA LEU A 112 -16.37 20.52 2.10
C LEU A 112 -15.11 20.20 1.28
N LYS A 113 -13.94 20.53 1.84
CA LYS A 113 -12.62 20.21 1.27
C LYS A 113 -11.85 19.17 2.06
N GLY A 114 -12.28 18.87 3.28
CA GLY A 114 -11.70 17.76 4.02
C GLY A 114 -12.19 17.58 5.44
N LEU A 115 -11.59 16.61 6.14
CA LEU A 115 -11.87 16.29 7.52
C LEU A 115 -10.58 16.02 8.28
N ILE A 116 -10.43 16.63 9.46
CA ILE A 116 -9.32 16.38 10.39
C ILE A 116 -9.88 15.68 11.63
N THR A 117 -9.23 14.61 12.09
CA THR A 117 -9.67 13.87 13.29
C THR A 117 -8.62 13.92 14.39
N ILE A 118 -9.07 13.88 15.64
CA ILE A 118 -8.16 13.81 16.80
C ILE A 118 -7.28 12.54 16.74
N LYS A 119 -7.83 11.45 16.20
CA LYS A 119 -7.13 10.17 16.02
C LYS A 119 -5.93 10.31 15.08
N ASP A 120 -6.05 11.10 14.01
CA ASP A 120 -4.94 11.34 13.10
C ASP A 120 -3.82 12.15 13.76
N ILE A 121 -4.18 13.17 14.56
CA ILE A 121 -3.23 13.95 15.35
C ILE A 121 -2.49 13.06 16.36
N GLU A 122 -3.20 12.17 17.04
CA GLU A 122 -2.60 11.21 17.98
C GLU A 122 -1.67 10.22 17.30
N LYS A 123 -2.03 9.73 16.10
CA LYS A 123 -1.17 8.84 15.31
C LYS A 123 0.11 9.53 14.86
N ILE A 124 0.04 10.78 14.40
CA ILE A 124 1.22 11.58 14.05
C ILE A 124 2.19 11.66 15.23
N LYS A 125 1.68 11.89 16.45
CA LYS A 125 2.50 11.93 17.66
C LYS A 125 3.05 10.55 18.06
N LYS A 126 2.24 9.50 17.90
CA LYS A 126 2.62 8.12 18.24
C LYS A 126 3.66 7.53 17.28
N TYR A 127 3.59 7.90 16.00
CA TYR A 127 4.42 7.37 14.92
C TYR A 127 5.14 8.51 14.16
N PRO A 128 6.11 9.20 14.80
CA PRO A 128 6.77 10.37 14.21
C PRO A 128 7.59 10.04 12.96
N MET A 129 8.06 8.79 12.84
CA MET A 129 8.85 8.31 11.70
C MET A 129 7.99 7.59 10.64
N ALA A 130 6.67 7.77 10.66
CA ALA A 130 5.78 7.15 9.68
C ALA A 130 6.12 7.60 8.24
N CYS A 131 6.21 6.64 7.32
CA CYS A 131 6.48 6.93 5.91
C CYS A 131 5.20 7.44 5.22
N LYS A 132 5.17 8.73 4.89
CA LYS A 132 4.00 9.42 4.36
C LYS A 132 4.26 10.08 3.00
N ASP A 133 3.18 10.26 2.24
CA ASP A 133 3.14 11.10 1.05
C ASP A 133 2.95 12.58 1.41
N ASP A 134 2.96 13.45 0.39
CA ASP A 134 2.90 14.90 0.58
C ASP A 134 1.54 15.38 1.12
N LEU A 135 0.51 14.51 1.09
CA LEU A 135 -0.80 14.74 1.71
C LEU A 135 -0.87 14.19 3.16
N GLY A 136 0.25 13.70 3.68
CA GLY A 136 0.35 13.13 5.02
C GLY A 136 -0.26 11.72 5.14
N ARG A 137 -0.57 11.05 4.03
CA ARG A 137 -1.11 9.68 4.02
C ARG A 137 0.01 8.66 4.04
N LEU A 138 -0.20 7.49 4.64
CA LEU A 138 0.80 6.41 4.60
C LEU A 138 1.15 6.01 3.16
N ARG A 139 2.43 5.76 2.89
CA ARG A 139 2.87 5.25 1.58
C ARG A 139 2.55 3.76 1.43
N VAL A 140 2.17 3.35 0.23
CA VAL A 140 1.87 1.95 -0.10
C VAL A 140 2.37 1.59 -1.49
N GLY A 141 2.96 0.40 -1.61
CA GLY A 141 3.37 -0.17 -2.89
C GLY A 141 2.50 -1.38 -3.27
N ALA A 142 2.45 -1.68 -4.57
CA ALA A 142 1.74 -2.85 -5.07
C ALA A 142 2.56 -3.59 -6.12
N SER A 143 2.51 -4.92 -6.07
CA SER A 143 3.15 -5.78 -7.08
C SER A 143 2.19 -6.07 -8.22
N VAL A 144 2.72 -6.01 -9.45
CA VAL A 144 2.02 -6.33 -10.69
C VAL A 144 2.83 -7.33 -11.52
N GLY A 145 2.11 -8.24 -12.17
CA GLY A 145 2.65 -9.12 -13.20
C GLY A 145 2.81 -8.40 -14.55
N ILE A 146 3.27 -9.12 -15.56
CA ILE A 146 3.54 -8.60 -16.92
C ILE A 146 2.59 -9.11 -18.00
N GLY A 147 1.43 -9.66 -17.60
CA GLY A 147 0.42 -10.16 -18.53
C GLY A 147 -0.30 -9.05 -19.31
N GLU A 148 -1.19 -9.43 -20.24
CA GLU A 148 -1.86 -8.53 -21.20
C GLU A 148 -2.62 -7.35 -20.54
N ASN A 149 -3.09 -7.51 -19.31
CA ASN A 149 -3.83 -6.48 -18.57
C ASN A 149 -2.96 -5.61 -17.65
N CYS A 150 -1.63 -5.65 -17.79
CA CYS A 150 -0.70 -4.96 -16.90
C CYS A 150 -0.99 -3.45 -16.79
N LEU A 151 -1.14 -2.74 -17.92
CA LEU A 151 -1.37 -1.29 -17.92
C LEU A 151 -2.71 -0.90 -17.29
N ALA A 152 -3.78 -1.62 -17.60
CA ALA A 152 -5.10 -1.37 -17.02
C ALA A 152 -5.10 -1.62 -15.50
N HIS A 153 -4.38 -2.65 -15.05
CA HIS A 153 -4.21 -2.92 -13.62
C HIS A 153 -3.43 -1.80 -12.93
N VAL A 154 -2.29 -1.37 -13.50
CA VAL A 154 -1.51 -0.25 -12.97
C VAL A 154 -2.35 1.03 -12.89
N GLU A 155 -3.15 1.33 -13.93
CA GLU A 155 -4.06 2.48 -13.91
C GLU A 155 -5.05 2.44 -12.74
N ALA A 156 -5.66 1.27 -12.49
CA ALA A 156 -6.58 1.09 -11.37
C ALA A 156 -5.88 1.29 -10.00
N LEU A 157 -4.63 0.83 -9.86
CA LEU A 157 -3.85 1.01 -8.63
C LEU A 157 -3.43 2.48 -8.43
N ILE A 158 -3.10 3.20 -9.51
CA ILE A 158 -2.81 4.65 -9.48
C ILE A 158 -4.05 5.42 -9.04
N LYS A 159 -5.23 5.11 -9.58
CA LYS A 159 -6.50 5.72 -9.16
C LYS A 159 -6.78 5.48 -7.67
N ALA A 160 -6.40 4.33 -7.13
CA ALA A 160 -6.49 4.01 -5.71
C ALA A 160 -5.47 4.76 -4.83
N GLY A 161 -4.46 5.40 -5.44
CA GLY A 161 -3.43 6.17 -4.75
C GLY A 161 -2.18 5.37 -4.38
N VAL A 162 -1.81 4.35 -5.15
CA VAL A 162 -0.53 3.65 -4.98
C VAL A 162 0.66 4.59 -5.17
N ASP A 163 1.68 4.49 -4.33
CA ASP A 163 2.88 5.33 -4.39
C ASP A 163 3.97 4.74 -5.30
N VAL A 164 4.05 3.41 -5.36
CA VAL A 164 5.07 2.69 -6.12
C VAL A 164 4.54 1.37 -6.65
N VAL A 165 4.88 1.05 -7.90
CA VAL A 165 4.54 -0.22 -8.54
C VAL A 165 5.78 -1.10 -8.63
N VAL A 166 5.63 -2.39 -8.30
CA VAL A 166 6.69 -3.38 -8.35
C VAL A 166 6.40 -4.40 -9.44
N ILE A 167 7.15 -4.35 -10.55
CA ILE A 167 7.14 -5.42 -11.55
C ILE A 167 7.97 -6.56 -11.00
N ASP A 168 7.31 -7.67 -10.66
CA ASP A 168 7.91 -8.78 -9.93
C ASP A 168 7.90 -10.07 -10.76
N SER A 169 9.05 -10.36 -11.37
CA SER A 169 9.27 -11.57 -12.16
C SER A 169 10.40 -12.42 -11.57
N ALA A 170 10.38 -13.73 -11.81
CA ALA A 170 11.53 -14.58 -11.50
C ALA A 170 12.77 -14.20 -12.34
N HIS A 171 12.58 -13.59 -13.51
CA HIS A 171 13.67 -13.14 -14.38
C HIS A 171 13.41 -11.73 -14.96
N GLY A 172 13.89 -10.72 -14.25
CA GLY A 172 13.73 -9.31 -14.62
C GLY A 172 14.48 -8.91 -15.90
N HIS A 173 15.47 -9.67 -16.35
CA HIS A 173 16.23 -9.39 -17.58
C HIS A 173 15.51 -9.91 -18.85
N SER A 174 14.24 -10.29 -18.76
CA SER A 174 13.47 -10.72 -19.93
C SER A 174 12.98 -9.52 -20.74
N LYS A 175 12.85 -9.71 -22.05
CA LYS A 175 12.34 -8.67 -22.98
C LYS A 175 10.97 -8.15 -22.53
N ASN A 176 10.08 -9.04 -22.10
CA ASN A 176 8.72 -8.67 -21.69
C ASN A 176 8.72 -7.76 -20.46
N VAL A 177 9.57 -8.01 -19.46
CA VAL A 177 9.72 -7.13 -18.29
C VAL A 177 10.25 -5.77 -18.71
N ILE A 178 11.32 -5.72 -19.52
CA ILE A 178 11.91 -4.48 -20.01
C ILE A 178 10.88 -3.64 -20.79
N THR A 179 10.11 -4.28 -21.68
CA THR A 179 9.04 -3.63 -22.43
C THR A 179 7.95 -3.09 -21.49
N ALA A 180 7.50 -3.89 -20.52
CA ALA A 180 6.48 -3.47 -19.56
C ALA A 180 6.93 -2.27 -18.71
N VAL A 181 8.18 -2.25 -18.23
CA VAL A 181 8.76 -1.08 -17.53
C VAL A 181 8.68 0.17 -18.42
N SER A 182 9.14 0.03 -19.68
CA SER A 182 9.16 1.16 -20.61
C SER A 182 7.75 1.67 -20.92
N GLU A 183 6.78 0.79 -21.13
CA GLU A 183 5.38 1.15 -21.38
C GLU A 183 4.75 1.83 -20.16
N ILE A 184 4.92 1.28 -18.96
CA ILE A 184 4.39 1.90 -17.73
C ILE A 184 4.96 3.31 -17.55
N LYS A 185 6.28 3.51 -17.74
CA LYS A 185 6.91 4.84 -17.58
C LYS A 185 6.49 5.82 -18.68
N LYS A 186 6.20 5.35 -19.89
CA LYS A 186 5.67 6.18 -20.99
C LYS A 186 4.22 6.59 -20.76
N THR A 187 3.39 5.69 -20.22
CA THR A 187 1.97 5.97 -19.99
C THR A 187 1.75 6.77 -18.70
N PHE A 188 2.49 6.45 -17.65
CA PHE A 188 2.32 7.02 -16.30
C PHE A 188 3.62 7.71 -15.83
N HIS A 189 3.88 8.92 -16.31
CA HIS A 189 5.15 9.61 -16.07
C HIS A 189 5.53 9.81 -14.59
N ASN A 190 4.55 9.97 -13.71
CA ASN A 190 4.78 10.32 -12.31
C ASN A 190 4.91 9.11 -11.37
N ILE A 191 4.57 7.90 -11.82
CA ILE A 191 4.62 6.73 -10.94
C ILE A 191 6.07 6.24 -10.76
N GLN A 192 6.42 5.89 -9.52
CA GLN A 192 7.67 5.23 -9.21
C GLN A 192 7.57 3.75 -9.59
N VAL A 193 8.59 3.23 -10.29
CA VAL A 193 8.62 1.84 -10.74
C VAL A 193 9.84 1.12 -10.19
N ILE A 194 9.59 0.05 -9.44
CA ILE A 194 10.59 -0.92 -9.01
C ILE A 194 10.48 -2.12 -9.96
N ALA A 195 11.59 -2.59 -10.52
CA ALA A 195 11.60 -3.75 -11.40
C ALA A 195 12.57 -4.83 -10.93
N GLY A 196 12.17 -6.09 -11.02
CA GLY A 196 13.01 -7.22 -10.64
C GLY A 196 12.38 -8.58 -10.94
N ASN A 197 13.00 -9.67 -10.51
CA ASN A 197 14.29 -9.71 -9.81
C ASN A 197 15.47 -9.80 -10.79
N VAL A 198 16.56 -9.14 -10.45
CA VAL A 198 17.84 -9.23 -11.17
C VAL A 198 18.96 -9.73 -10.24
N ALA A 199 20.05 -10.21 -10.82
CA ALA A 199 21.22 -10.65 -10.07
C ALA A 199 22.55 -10.22 -10.71
N THR A 200 22.54 -9.52 -11.84
CA THR A 200 23.75 -9.10 -12.55
C THR A 200 23.71 -7.62 -12.91
N SER A 201 24.89 -7.03 -13.13
CA SER A 201 25.06 -5.63 -13.51
C SER A 201 24.35 -5.30 -14.82
N GLU A 202 24.40 -6.19 -15.81
CA GLU A 202 23.80 -6.01 -17.13
C GLU A 202 22.27 -5.98 -17.04
N ALA A 203 21.70 -6.86 -16.22
CA ALA A 203 20.27 -6.91 -15.98
C ALA A 203 19.76 -5.65 -15.28
N ALA A 204 20.50 -5.15 -14.29
CA ALA A 204 20.18 -3.89 -13.63
C ALA A 204 20.26 -2.70 -14.60
N GLU A 205 21.33 -2.61 -15.40
CA GLU A 205 21.52 -1.58 -16.42
C GLU A 205 20.37 -1.59 -17.45
N ALA A 206 19.94 -2.77 -17.89
CA ALA A 206 18.83 -2.90 -18.84
C ALA A 206 17.51 -2.36 -18.27
N LEU A 207 17.21 -2.64 -17.00
CA LEU A 207 16.00 -2.12 -16.34
C LEU A 207 16.06 -0.61 -16.09
N PHE A 208 17.22 -0.08 -15.69
CA PHE A 208 17.40 1.36 -15.56
C PHE A 208 17.23 2.09 -16.89
N LYS A 209 17.79 1.55 -17.98
CA LYS A 209 17.57 2.06 -19.34
C LYS A 209 16.12 2.00 -19.79
N ALA A 210 15.37 0.99 -19.35
CA ALA A 210 13.94 0.88 -19.60
C ALA A 210 13.12 1.95 -18.85
N GLY A 211 13.66 2.50 -17.76
CA GLY A 211 13.07 3.58 -16.99
C GLY A 211 12.76 3.25 -15.54
N SER A 212 13.18 2.09 -15.01
CA SER A 212 12.94 1.76 -13.60
C SER A 212 13.63 2.75 -12.65
N ASP A 213 12.96 3.14 -11.58
CA ASP A 213 13.47 4.04 -10.55
C ASP A 213 14.30 3.30 -9.49
N ALA A 214 14.00 2.02 -9.29
CA ALA A 214 14.79 1.09 -8.50
C ALA A 214 14.81 -0.30 -9.15
N VAL A 215 15.83 -1.10 -8.80
CA VAL A 215 15.84 -2.53 -9.12
C VAL A 215 15.79 -3.38 -7.86
N LYS A 216 15.04 -4.48 -7.94
CA LYS A 216 14.95 -5.50 -6.88
C LYS A 216 15.91 -6.64 -7.18
N VAL A 217 16.85 -6.89 -6.27
CA VAL A 217 18.01 -7.77 -6.48
C VAL A 217 17.89 -9.02 -5.65
N GLY A 218 17.92 -10.17 -6.32
CA GLY A 218 18.00 -11.48 -5.68
C GLY A 218 17.33 -12.58 -6.49
N VAL A 219 18.12 -13.54 -6.97
CA VAL A 219 17.61 -14.75 -7.66
C VAL A 219 17.99 -15.99 -6.87
N GLY A 220 16.96 -16.63 -6.29
CA GLY A 220 17.09 -17.81 -5.43
C GLY A 220 17.62 -17.65 -4.00
N PRO A 221 17.80 -16.46 -3.38
CA PRO A 221 18.30 -16.37 -2.00
C PRO A 221 17.22 -16.59 -0.94
N GLY A 222 15.94 -16.53 -1.32
CA GLY A 222 14.82 -16.61 -0.38
C GLY A 222 14.79 -17.94 0.38
N SER A 223 14.41 -17.91 1.65
CA SER A 223 14.39 -19.08 2.55
C SER A 223 13.51 -20.23 2.08
N ILE A 224 12.54 -19.93 1.22
CA ILE A 224 11.57 -20.87 0.65
C ILE A 224 11.68 -20.98 -0.88
N CYS A 225 12.70 -20.37 -1.47
CA CYS A 225 12.88 -20.34 -2.92
C CYS A 225 13.72 -21.54 -3.38
N THR A 226 13.19 -22.32 -4.30
CA THR A 226 13.83 -23.54 -4.83
C THR A 226 14.52 -23.30 -6.18
N THR A 227 14.49 -22.10 -6.74
CA THR A 227 14.99 -21.80 -8.10
C THR A 227 16.43 -22.28 -8.34
N ARG A 228 17.34 -22.11 -7.37
CA ARG A 228 18.72 -22.59 -7.50
C ARG A 228 18.82 -24.12 -7.54
N VAL A 229 17.95 -24.80 -6.81
CA VAL A 229 17.95 -26.26 -6.70
C VAL A 229 17.30 -26.88 -7.94
N ILE A 230 16.15 -26.35 -8.36
CA ILE A 230 15.34 -26.95 -9.43
C ILE A 230 15.80 -26.50 -10.82
N ALA A 231 16.03 -25.19 -11.02
CA ALA A 231 16.44 -24.65 -12.31
C ALA A 231 17.96 -24.54 -12.47
N GLY A 232 18.74 -24.69 -11.38
CA GLY A 232 20.19 -24.48 -11.41
C GLY A 232 20.61 -23.01 -11.58
N VAL A 233 19.68 -22.06 -11.44
CA VAL A 233 19.90 -20.63 -11.72
C VAL A 233 19.91 -19.79 -10.44
N GLY A 234 20.90 -18.91 -10.29
CA GLY A 234 20.96 -17.90 -9.24
C GLY A 234 22.36 -17.33 -9.03
N MET A 235 22.50 -16.40 -8.09
CA MET A 235 23.79 -15.82 -7.70
C MET A 235 23.86 -15.59 -6.19
N PRO A 236 25.01 -15.85 -5.50
CA PRO A 236 25.18 -15.49 -4.11
C PRO A 236 24.76 -14.04 -3.82
N GLN A 237 23.91 -13.85 -2.80
CA GLN A 237 23.13 -12.62 -2.65
C GLN A 237 23.99 -11.38 -2.44
N LEU A 238 25.05 -11.49 -1.63
CA LEU A 238 25.93 -10.36 -1.35
C LEU A 238 26.66 -9.87 -2.61
N THR A 239 27.12 -10.81 -3.45
CA THR A 239 27.74 -10.51 -4.75
C THR A 239 26.73 -9.88 -5.72
N ALA A 240 25.51 -10.43 -5.79
CA ALA A 240 24.45 -9.89 -6.63
C ALA A 240 24.12 -8.44 -6.27
N ILE A 241 23.97 -8.15 -4.97
CA ILE A 241 23.73 -6.79 -4.46
C ILE A 241 24.88 -5.87 -4.86
N HIS A 242 26.12 -6.26 -4.56
CA HIS A 242 27.29 -5.43 -4.84
C HIS A 242 27.42 -5.07 -6.33
N ASN A 243 27.27 -6.06 -7.20
CA ASN A 243 27.38 -5.88 -8.66
C ASN A 243 26.29 -4.95 -9.22
N CYS A 244 25.05 -5.09 -8.74
CA CYS A 244 23.95 -4.23 -9.14
C CYS A 244 24.08 -2.81 -8.53
N ALA A 245 24.60 -2.69 -7.31
CA ALA A 245 24.78 -1.40 -6.63
C ALA A 245 25.78 -0.50 -7.35
N ILE A 246 26.87 -1.05 -7.90
CA ILE A 246 27.84 -0.29 -8.70
C ILE A 246 27.16 0.37 -9.91
N VAL A 247 26.27 -0.37 -10.59
CA VAL A 247 25.52 0.15 -11.74
C VAL A 247 24.49 1.19 -11.31
N ALA A 248 23.78 0.92 -10.22
CA ALA A 248 22.78 1.84 -9.69
C ALA A 248 23.41 3.18 -9.29
N GLN A 249 24.58 3.16 -8.63
CA GLN A 249 25.33 4.36 -8.26
C GLN A 249 25.72 5.20 -9.49
N LYS A 250 26.22 4.56 -10.56
CA LYS A 250 26.57 5.25 -11.82
C LYS A 250 25.37 5.95 -12.46
N ASN A 251 24.17 5.36 -12.30
CA ASN A 251 22.94 5.89 -12.86
C ASN A 251 22.17 6.83 -11.90
N GLY A 252 22.65 7.03 -10.66
CA GLY A 252 21.90 7.77 -9.63
C GLY A 252 20.58 7.09 -9.24
N LYS A 253 20.53 5.74 -9.29
CA LYS A 253 19.35 4.91 -9.03
C LYS A 253 19.54 4.05 -7.78
N THR A 254 18.47 3.39 -7.36
CA THR A 254 18.41 2.67 -6.09
C THR A 254 18.34 1.15 -6.26
N VAL A 255 18.81 0.42 -5.24
CA VAL A 255 18.82 -1.05 -5.19
C VAL A 255 18.11 -1.53 -3.93
N ILE A 256 17.23 -2.53 -4.13
CA ILE A 256 16.54 -3.24 -3.06
C ILE A 256 17.12 -4.65 -2.96
N ALA A 257 17.64 -5.03 -1.80
CA ALA A 257 18.07 -6.42 -1.54
C ALA A 257 16.85 -7.27 -1.15
N ASP A 258 16.53 -8.30 -1.93
CA ASP A 258 15.35 -9.16 -1.72
C ASP A 258 15.74 -10.61 -1.44
N GLY A 259 15.44 -11.06 -0.22
CA GLY A 259 15.65 -12.44 0.23
C GLY A 259 17.03 -12.74 0.82
N GLY A 260 17.13 -13.87 1.53
CA GLY A 260 18.37 -14.37 2.14
C GLY A 260 18.72 -13.81 3.52
N ILE A 261 17.93 -12.88 4.03
CA ILE A 261 18.11 -12.27 5.36
C ILE A 261 17.55 -13.20 6.45
N LYS A 262 18.38 -13.56 7.43
CA LYS A 262 17.97 -14.35 8.59
C LYS A 262 18.18 -13.62 9.90
N PHE A 263 19.25 -12.84 9.99
CA PHE A 263 19.64 -12.13 11.21
C PHE A 263 19.87 -10.65 10.96
N SER A 264 19.85 -9.84 12.01
CA SER A 264 20.10 -8.40 11.94
C SER A 264 21.44 -8.07 11.28
N GLY A 265 22.48 -8.87 11.52
CA GLY A 265 23.78 -8.70 10.87
C GLY A 265 23.75 -8.87 9.36
N ASP A 266 22.80 -9.65 8.81
CA ASP A 266 22.63 -9.77 7.36
C ASP A 266 22.07 -8.48 6.76
N LEU A 267 21.26 -7.73 7.51
CA LEU A 267 20.77 -6.41 7.11
C LEU A 267 21.94 -5.44 6.93
N THR A 268 22.81 -5.35 7.95
CA THR A 268 23.99 -4.47 7.91
C THR A 268 24.91 -4.81 6.75
N LYS A 269 25.11 -6.10 6.46
CA LYS A 269 25.93 -6.56 5.32
C LYS A 269 25.30 -6.19 3.98
N ALA A 270 23.97 -6.34 3.83
CA ALA A 270 23.28 -5.99 2.60
C ALA A 270 23.38 -4.47 2.30
N ILE A 271 23.17 -3.62 3.32
CA ILE A 271 23.39 -2.16 3.19
C ILE A 271 24.85 -1.86 2.89
N GLY A 272 25.79 -2.48 3.62
CA GLY A 272 27.23 -2.31 3.39
C GLY A 272 27.71 -2.76 2.01
N ALA A 273 26.99 -3.69 1.37
CA ALA A 273 27.23 -4.11 -0.02
C ALA A 273 26.67 -3.13 -1.06
N GLY A 274 25.89 -2.13 -0.65
CA GLY A 274 25.36 -1.06 -1.50
C GLY A 274 23.84 -1.07 -1.72
N ALA A 275 23.09 -1.91 -1.01
CA ALA A 275 21.62 -1.82 -1.04
C ALA A 275 21.14 -0.54 -0.31
N HIS A 276 20.11 0.10 -0.86
CA HIS A 276 19.48 1.28 -0.24
C HIS A 276 18.36 0.87 0.72
N CYS A 277 17.69 -0.25 0.42
CA CYS A 277 16.70 -0.85 1.31
C CYS A 277 16.68 -2.38 1.13
N ILE A 278 15.98 -3.05 2.04
CA ILE A 278 15.95 -4.51 2.13
C ILE A 278 14.49 -4.96 2.20
N MET A 279 14.12 -5.90 1.34
CA MET A 279 12.82 -6.57 1.36
C MET A 279 12.93 -7.88 2.15
N ILE A 280 12.05 -8.01 3.15
CA ILE A 280 12.06 -9.12 4.11
C ILE A 280 10.75 -9.89 4.00
N GLY A 281 10.84 -11.21 3.82
CA GLY A 281 9.69 -12.11 3.83
C GLY A 281 9.56 -12.85 5.16
N SER A 282 10.37 -13.89 5.37
CA SER A 282 10.20 -14.85 6.46
C SER A 282 10.20 -14.26 7.87
N LEU A 283 10.95 -13.20 8.14
CA LEU A 283 10.98 -12.58 9.48
C LEU A 283 9.68 -11.84 9.81
N LEU A 284 8.92 -11.41 8.79
CA LEU A 284 7.64 -10.72 8.96
C LEU A 284 6.44 -11.68 8.82
N ALA A 285 6.64 -12.86 8.25
CA ALA A 285 5.54 -13.79 7.99
C ALA A 285 4.81 -14.30 9.26
N GLY A 286 5.50 -14.33 10.40
CA GLY A 286 4.95 -14.79 11.67
C GLY A 286 4.37 -13.70 12.57
N THR A 287 4.38 -12.42 12.19
CA THR A 287 3.89 -11.33 13.04
C THR A 287 2.37 -11.24 13.03
N ASP A 288 1.78 -10.53 13.99
CA ASP A 288 0.32 -10.43 14.11
C ASP A 288 -0.35 -9.80 12.87
N GLU A 289 0.31 -8.82 12.26
CA GLU A 289 -0.18 -8.08 11.08
C GLU A 289 -0.10 -8.88 9.77
N SER A 290 0.68 -9.97 9.72
CA SER A 290 0.79 -10.77 8.51
C SER A 290 -0.53 -11.50 8.22
N PRO A 291 -0.91 -11.68 6.93
CA PRO A 291 -2.15 -12.36 6.58
C PRO A 291 -2.08 -13.85 6.89
N GLY A 292 -3.25 -14.47 7.06
CA GLY A 292 -3.40 -15.89 7.38
C GLY A 292 -3.74 -16.13 8.85
N GLU A 293 -4.06 -17.39 9.16
CA GLU A 293 -4.47 -17.81 10.49
C GLU A 293 -3.31 -18.41 11.28
N LEU A 294 -3.44 -18.39 12.61
CA LEU A 294 -2.51 -19.08 13.50
C LEU A 294 -2.83 -20.57 13.54
N GLU A 295 -1.83 -21.39 13.25
CA GLU A 295 -1.89 -22.84 13.34
C GLU A 295 -1.16 -23.33 14.60
N LEU A 296 -1.78 -24.28 15.31
CA LEU A 296 -1.15 -24.91 16.46
C LEU A 296 -0.46 -26.21 16.03
N TYR A 297 0.85 -26.28 16.21
CA TYR A 297 1.63 -27.47 15.93
C TYR A 297 2.55 -27.79 17.11
N GLN A 298 2.41 -28.99 17.67
CA GLN A 298 3.19 -29.46 18.82
C GLN A 298 3.20 -28.46 20.00
N GLY A 299 2.05 -27.85 20.28
CA GLY A 299 1.89 -26.89 21.37
C GLY A 299 2.51 -25.51 21.13
N ARG A 300 2.97 -25.21 19.91
CA ARG A 300 3.45 -23.89 19.50
C ARG A 300 2.58 -23.31 18.40
N GLN A 301 2.49 -21.98 18.37
CA GLN A 301 1.76 -21.24 17.34
C GLN A 301 2.67 -20.97 16.15
N TYR A 302 2.12 -21.14 14.95
CA TYR A 302 2.78 -20.91 13.67
C TYR A 302 1.86 -20.12 12.74
N LYS A 303 2.43 -19.41 11.76
CA LYS A 303 1.71 -18.92 10.59
C LYS A 303 2.30 -19.56 9.34
N VAL A 304 1.44 -19.90 8.38
CA VAL A 304 1.86 -20.51 7.11
C VAL A 304 2.62 -19.50 6.27
N TYR A 305 3.81 -19.87 5.82
CA TYR A 305 4.65 -19.08 4.91
C TYR A 305 4.96 -19.88 3.65
N ARG A 306 4.49 -19.41 2.49
CA ARG A 306 4.62 -20.10 1.21
C ARG A 306 5.25 -19.23 0.13
N GLY A 307 5.98 -19.86 -0.78
CA GLY A 307 6.73 -19.18 -1.83
C GLY A 307 5.85 -18.91 -3.01
N MET A 308 6.12 -17.84 -3.76
CA MET A 308 5.35 -17.54 -4.97
C MET A 308 5.49 -18.66 -6.02
N GLY A 309 6.58 -19.44 -5.99
CA GLY A 309 6.78 -20.63 -6.83
C GLY A 309 6.26 -21.92 -6.21
N SER A 310 5.53 -21.86 -5.09
CA SER A 310 4.85 -23.04 -4.55
C SER A 310 3.58 -23.33 -5.36
N LEU A 311 3.20 -24.61 -5.44
CA LEU A 311 1.95 -25.02 -6.09
C LEU A 311 0.73 -24.27 -5.56
N GLY A 312 0.67 -24.05 -4.24
CA GLY A 312 -0.43 -23.31 -3.62
C GLY A 312 -0.50 -21.85 -4.07
N ALA A 313 0.62 -21.14 -4.11
CA ALA A 313 0.63 -19.75 -4.58
C ALA A 313 0.33 -19.65 -6.08
N MET A 314 0.87 -20.57 -6.89
CA MET A 314 0.62 -20.58 -8.34
C MET A 314 -0.84 -20.89 -8.68
N LYS A 315 -1.52 -21.73 -7.90
CA LYS A 315 -2.98 -21.91 -8.03
C LYS A 315 -3.74 -20.61 -7.79
N ASP A 316 -3.26 -19.78 -6.86
CA ASP A 316 -3.88 -18.53 -6.45
C ASP A 316 -3.42 -17.30 -7.27
N GLY A 317 -2.68 -17.52 -8.37
CA GLY A 317 -2.43 -16.48 -9.38
C GLY A 317 -0.99 -16.02 -9.57
N SER A 318 0.02 -16.68 -8.97
CA SER A 318 1.44 -16.31 -9.16
C SER A 318 2.13 -17.02 -10.35
N LYS A 319 1.38 -17.63 -11.28
CA LYS A 319 1.95 -18.40 -12.42
C LYS A 319 2.71 -17.55 -13.42
N ASP A 320 2.23 -16.33 -13.66
CA ASP A 320 2.81 -15.38 -14.62
C ASP A 320 4.26 -15.05 -14.26
N ARG A 321 4.55 -14.92 -12.97
CA ARG A 321 5.89 -14.69 -12.42
C ARG A 321 6.92 -15.73 -12.87
N TYR A 322 6.49 -16.98 -13.08
CA TYR A 322 7.32 -18.11 -13.47
C TYR A 322 7.13 -18.53 -14.94
N PHE A 323 6.42 -17.71 -15.73
CA PHE A 323 6.14 -17.96 -17.15
C PHE A 323 5.31 -19.24 -17.39
N GLN A 324 4.40 -19.57 -16.47
CA GLN A 324 3.59 -20.80 -16.49
C GLN A 324 2.09 -20.55 -16.66
N GLU A 325 1.68 -19.40 -17.20
CA GLU A 325 0.26 -19.06 -17.40
C GLU A 325 -0.51 -20.11 -18.21
N SER A 326 0.14 -20.74 -19.19
CA SER A 326 -0.45 -21.76 -20.06
C SER A 326 -0.40 -23.18 -19.48
N VAL A 327 0.29 -23.41 -18.35
CA VAL A 327 0.46 -24.74 -17.76
C VAL A 327 -0.76 -25.10 -16.91
N ARG A 328 -1.55 -26.07 -17.42
CA ARG A 328 -2.76 -26.58 -16.76
C ARG A 328 -2.53 -27.81 -15.86
N THR A 329 -1.43 -28.53 -16.05
CA THR A 329 -1.14 -29.78 -15.30
C THR A 329 -0.27 -29.50 -14.09
N GLU A 330 -0.76 -29.84 -12.89
CA GLU A 330 -0.09 -29.54 -11.61
C GLU A 330 1.32 -30.17 -11.50
N ALA A 331 1.52 -31.36 -12.07
CA ALA A 331 2.82 -32.05 -12.07
C ALA A 331 3.90 -31.38 -12.93
N LYS A 332 3.53 -30.37 -13.74
CA LYS A 332 4.47 -29.61 -14.60
C LYS A 332 4.77 -28.21 -14.08
N LEU A 333 4.23 -27.86 -12.91
CA LEU A 333 4.55 -26.60 -12.25
C LEU A 333 5.89 -26.72 -11.51
N VAL A 334 6.67 -25.64 -11.48
CA VAL A 334 8.11 -25.65 -11.09
C VAL A 334 8.39 -24.65 -9.98
#